data_AF-A0A1I2H5R3-F1
#
_entry.id   AF-A0A1I2H5R3-F1
#
_cell.length_a   1.000
_cell.length_b   1.000
_cell.length_c   1.000
_cell.angle_alpha   90.00
_cell.angle_beta   90.00
_cell.angle_gamma   90.00
#
_symmetry.space_group_name_H-M   'P 1'
#
loop_
_entity.id
_entity.type
_entity.pdbx_description
1 polymer ?
#
loop_
_entity_poly.entity_id
_entity_poly.type
_entity_poly.pdbx_seq_one_letter_code
_entity_poly.pdbx_strand_id
1 'polypeptide(L)'
;MTGAVTTRPGAAGRLLGAIERIGNRLPDPALLFVALLLIVWVLSWLLSGVSFEVVDPRSGAPVQVKNLLAGGELTRFFADMVRTFVGFHPVGVVLVAMLGIGVAEHTGFIHAALRALLAVTARTWLTPMVIFVGIILLTAFLNPFVGSASAKWALLAPIFVPMLMQLGIAPDLTQAAYRIGDSSTNIITPLMPYFPLVVVFCQRYVKNTGIGTVTAMMLPYALVFLIVWSAFLLLYWGLGLPLGQQSAYTYSPDPA
;
A
#
# COMPACT_ATOMS: atom_id res chain seq x y z
N MET A 1 12.51 -33.97 -33.51
CA MET A 1 11.33 -34.36 -32.72
C MET A 1 11.74 -34.42 -31.25
N THR A 2 11.67 -33.29 -30.53
CA THR A 2 11.97 -33.22 -29.09
C THR A 2 10.64 -33.23 -28.34
N GLY A 3 10.29 -34.38 -27.77
CA GLY A 3 9.07 -34.56 -26.99
C GLY A 3 9.13 -33.75 -25.70
N ALA A 4 8.23 -32.78 -25.55
CA ALA A 4 8.04 -32.08 -24.30
C ALA A 4 7.48 -33.05 -23.25
N VAL A 5 8.29 -33.35 -22.23
CA VAL A 5 7.85 -34.08 -21.05
C VAL A 5 6.96 -33.15 -20.23
N THR A 6 5.63 -33.27 -20.38
CA THR A 6 4.67 -32.60 -19.50
C THR A 6 4.62 -33.35 -18.17
N THR A 7 5.39 -32.90 -17.17
CA THR A 7 5.28 -33.39 -15.80
C THR A 7 3.93 -32.95 -15.23
N ARG A 8 3.15 -33.89 -14.68
CA ARG A 8 1.86 -33.60 -14.04
C ARG A 8 2.11 -32.69 -12.82
N PRO A 9 1.41 -31.55 -12.67
CA PRO A 9 1.65 -30.66 -11.54
C PRO A 9 1.35 -31.38 -10.22
N GLY A 10 2.30 -31.29 -9.28
CA GLY A 10 2.14 -31.79 -7.91
C GLY A 10 0.97 -31.14 -7.18
N ALA A 11 0.61 -31.63 -5.99
CA ALA A 11 -0.55 -31.14 -5.22
C ALA A 11 -0.52 -29.60 -5.02
N ALA A 12 0.65 -29.03 -4.76
CA ALA A 12 0.86 -27.58 -4.68
C ALA A 12 0.58 -26.86 -6.02
N GLY A 13 1.03 -27.43 -7.16
CA GLY A 13 0.76 -26.87 -8.48
C GLY A 13 -0.73 -26.91 -8.88
N ARG A 14 -1.47 -27.93 -8.42
CA ARG A 14 -2.93 -27.99 -8.62
C ARG A 14 -3.68 -26.99 -7.78
N LEU A 15 -3.25 -26.77 -6.53
CA LEU A 15 -3.81 -25.73 -5.66
C LEU A 15 -3.55 -24.33 -6.25
N LEU A 16 -2.31 -24.06 -6.68
CA LEU A 16 -1.94 -22.81 -7.34
C LEU A 16 -2.77 -22.57 -8.61
N GLY A 17 -2.96 -23.58 -9.46
CA GLY A 17 -3.79 -23.46 -10.67
C GLY A 17 -5.31 -23.37 -10.41
N ALA A 18 -5.78 -23.72 -9.21
CA ALA A 18 -7.15 -23.45 -8.78
C ALA A 18 -7.30 -21.99 -8.30
N ILE A 19 -6.32 -21.51 -7.53
CA ILE A 19 -6.23 -20.11 -7.09
C ILE A 19 -6.15 -19.18 -8.31
N GLU A 20 -5.34 -19.52 -9.31
CA GLU A 20 -5.20 -18.78 -10.57
C GLU A 20 -6.53 -18.66 -11.32
N ARG A 21 -7.25 -19.77 -11.49
CA ARG A 21 -8.56 -19.76 -12.17
C ARG A 21 -9.60 -18.91 -11.46
N ILE A 22 -9.53 -18.84 -10.13
CA ILE A 22 -10.42 -17.99 -9.32
C ILE A 22 -9.96 -16.53 -9.41
N GLY A 23 -8.65 -16.28 -9.31
CA GLY A 23 -8.06 -14.95 -9.42
C GLY A 23 -8.31 -14.28 -10.78
N ASN A 24 -8.15 -15.02 -11.88
CA ASN A 24 -8.41 -14.53 -13.24
C ASN A 24 -9.90 -14.27 -13.53
N ARG A 25 -10.81 -14.75 -12.66
CA ARG A 25 -12.23 -14.42 -12.74
C ARG A 25 -12.60 -13.14 -11.98
N LEU A 26 -11.68 -12.58 -11.19
CA LEU A 26 -11.93 -11.30 -10.53
C LEU A 26 -12.05 -10.21 -11.61
N PRO A 27 -13.16 -9.47 -11.64
CA PRO A 27 -13.29 -8.34 -12.55
C PRO A 27 -12.32 -7.22 -12.15
N ASP A 28 -12.13 -6.28 -13.06
CA ASP A 28 -11.31 -5.09 -12.85
C ASP A 28 -11.57 -4.44 -11.47
N PRO A 29 -10.54 -3.98 -10.74
CA PRO A 29 -10.71 -3.37 -9.42
C PRO A 29 -11.74 -2.25 -9.35
N ALA A 30 -11.90 -1.44 -10.41
CA ALA A 30 -12.91 -0.40 -10.44
C ALA A 30 -14.33 -1.01 -10.40
N LEU A 31 -14.55 -2.13 -11.08
CA LEU A 31 -15.82 -2.85 -11.02
C LEU A 31 -16.09 -3.42 -9.62
N LEU A 32 -15.04 -3.85 -8.91
CA LEU A 32 -15.18 -4.29 -7.52
C LEU A 32 -15.68 -3.16 -6.62
N PHE A 33 -15.17 -1.93 -6.78
CA PHE A 33 -15.66 -0.77 -6.03
C PHE A 33 -17.08 -0.38 -6.40
N VAL A 34 -17.46 -0.46 -7.68
CA VAL A 34 -18.85 -0.24 -8.13
C VAL A 34 -19.77 -1.30 -7.53
N ALA A 35 -19.38 -2.58 -7.58
CA ALA A 35 -20.15 -3.67 -6.98
C ALA A 35 -20.29 -3.45 -5.46
N LEU A 36 -19.22 -3.05 -4.78
CA LEU A 36 -19.24 -2.75 -3.34
C LEU A 36 -20.17 -1.57 -3.02
N LEU A 37 -20.17 -0.51 -3.82
CA LEU A 37 -21.11 0.62 -3.69
C LEU A 37 -22.56 0.14 -3.78
N LEU A 38 -22.88 -0.68 -4.80
CA LEU A 38 -24.22 -1.23 -4.98
C LEU A 38 -24.62 -2.14 -3.82
N ILE A 39 -23.70 -2.99 -3.35
CA ILE A 39 -23.93 -3.84 -2.17
C ILE A 39 -24.22 -2.98 -0.94
N VAL A 40 -23.44 -1.91 -0.70
CA VAL A 40 -23.66 -0.99 0.43
C VAL A 40 -25.01 -0.29 0.31
N TRP A 41 -25.44 0.13 -0.87
CA TRP A 41 -26.77 0.70 -1.08
C TRP A 41 -27.88 -0.30 -0.71
N VAL A 42 -27.79 -1.53 -1.22
CA VAL A 42 -28.78 -2.58 -0.93
C VAL A 42 -28.80 -2.95 0.55
N LEU A 43 -27.62 -3.14 1.17
CA LEU A 43 -27.51 -3.43 2.60
C LEU A 43 -28.04 -2.26 3.45
N SER A 44 -27.76 -1.02 3.07
CA SER A 44 -28.28 0.17 3.77
C SER A 44 -29.80 0.23 3.74
N TRP A 45 -30.42 -0.17 2.63
CA TRP A 45 -31.87 -0.26 2.51
C TRP A 45 -32.43 -1.40 3.37
N LEU A 46 -31.89 -2.61 3.25
CA LEU A 46 -32.34 -3.79 4.01
C LEU A 46 -32.22 -3.60 5.53
N LEU A 47 -31.14 -2.98 5.98
CA LEU A 47 -30.84 -2.80 7.41
C LEU A 47 -31.41 -1.50 7.99
N SER A 48 -31.99 -0.61 7.18
CA SER A 48 -32.53 0.67 7.67
C SER A 48 -33.68 0.54 8.66
N GLY A 49 -34.43 -0.57 8.60
CA GLY A 49 -35.50 -0.88 9.57
C GLY A 49 -35.00 -1.47 10.89
N VAL A 50 -33.70 -1.75 11.03
CA VAL A 50 -33.12 -2.35 12.23
C VAL A 50 -32.57 -1.26 13.14
N SER A 51 -33.11 -1.16 14.35
CA SER A 51 -32.59 -0.28 15.40
C SER A 51 -31.50 -0.98 16.19
N PHE A 52 -30.33 -0.34 16.31
CA PHE A 52 -29.26 -0.80 17.19
C PHE A 52 -29.34 -0.04 18.51
N GLU A 53 -29.23 -0.76 19.64
CA GLU A 53 -29.15 -0.15 20.98
C GLU A 53 -27.76 0.44 21.28
N VAL A 54 -26.85 0.42 20.31
CA VAL A 54 -25.48 0.93 20.44
C VAL A 54 -25.51 2.45 20.34
N VAL A 55 -25.01 3.13 21.37
CA VAL A 55 -24.82 4.58 21.39
C VAL A 55 -23.43 4.92 20.87
N ASP A 56 -23.32 5.90 19.98
CA ASP A 56 -22.04 6.41 19.52
C ASP A 56 -21.32 7.12 20.68
N PRO A 57 -20.14 6.64 21.11
CA PRO A 57 -19.41 7.20 22.26
C PRO A 57 -18.86 8.61 22.00
N ARG A 58 -18.89 9.12 20.76
CA ARG A 58 -18.43 10.47 20.41
C ARG A 58 -19.54 11.51 20.45
N SER A 59 -20.73 11.13 19.97
CA SER A 59 -21.87 12.04 19.82
C SER A 59 -22.95 11.85 20.90
N GLY A 60 -22.96 10.71 21.59
CA GLY A 60 -24.01 10.35 22.56
C GLY A 60 -25.35 10.00 21.91
N ALA A 61 -25.44 9.98 20.58
CA ALA A 61 -26.63 9.61 19.85
C ALA A 61 -26.69 8.10 19.54
N PRO A 62 -27.89 7.50 19.40
CA PRO A 62 -28.02 6.11 18.98
C PRO A 62 -27.47 5.94 17.55
N VAL A 63 -26.73 4.86 17.32
CA VAL A 63 -26.24 4.49 15.99
C VAL A 63 -27.43 4.03 15.15
N GLN A 64 -27.67 4.73 14.05
CA GLN A 64 -28.74 4.41 13.12
C GLN A 64 -28.20 4.15 11.72
N VAL A 65 -28.71 3.11 11.07
CA VAL A 65 -28.41 2.83 9.66
C VAL A 65 -29.24 3.77 8.79
N LYS A 66 -28.56 4.59 7.98
CA LYS A 66 -29.21 5.46 7.01
C LYS A 66 -29.42 4.71 5.71
N ASN A 67 -30.67 4.68 5.22
CA ASN A 67 -30.98 4.17 3.89
C ASN A 67 -30.44 5.13 2.81
N LEU A 68 -29.39 4.73 2.11
CA LEU A 68 -28.75 5.55 1.07
C LEU A 68 -29.57 5.64 -0.22
N LEU A 69 -30.56 4.75 -0.39
CA LEU A 69 -31.50 4.80 -1.52
C LEU A 69 -32.70 5.72 -1.26
N ALA A 70 -32.83 6.29 -0.06
CA ALA A 70 -33.87 7.27 0.23
C ALA A 70 -33.63 8.55 -0.58
N GLY A 71 -34.70 9.19 -1.08
CA GLY A 71 -34.58 10.32 -2.02
C GLY A 71 -33.67 11.46 -1.54
N GLY A 72 -33.69 11.78 -0.24
CA GLY A 72 -32.81 12.80 0.35
C GLY A 72 -31.33 12.42 0.33
N GLU A 73 -30.99 11.18 0.73
CA GLU A 73 -29.61 10.70 0.75
C GLU A 73 -29.08 10.43 -0.67
N LEU A 74 -29.94 10.02 -1.61
CA LEU A 74 -29.57 9.86 -3.01
C LEU A 74 -29.27 11.23 -3.66
N THR A 75 -30.09 12.25 -3.38
CA THR A 75 -29.83 13.63 -3.83
C THR A 75 -28.51 14.14 -3.25
N ARG A 76 -28.27 13.88 -1.97
CA ARG A 76 -27.02 14.25 -1.30
C ARG A 76 -25.82 13.54 -1.90
N PHE A 77 -25.93 12.25 -2.21
CA PHE A 77 -24.87 11.49 -2.86
C PHE A 77 -24.44 12.15 -4.17
N PHE A 78 -25.39 12.48 -5.06
CA PHE A 78 -25.07 13.15 -6.31
C PHE A 78 -24.53 14.57 -6.11
N ALA A 79 -25.08 15.32 -5.14
CA ALA A 79 -24.64 16.68 -4.83
C ALA A 79 -23.20 16.74 -4.25
N ASP A 80 -22.84 15.78 -3.39
CA ASP A 80 -21.55 15.73 -2.72
C ASP A 80 -20.52 14.86 -3.47
N MET A 81 -20.89 14.23 -4.60
CA MET A 81 -20.05 13.28 -5.34
C MET A 81 -18.67 13.86 -5.71
N VAL A 82 -18.66 15.05 -6.32
CA VAL A 82 -17.42 15.73 -6.73
C VAL A 82 -16.60 16.15 -5.50
N ARG A 83 -17.26 16.67 -4.46
CA ARG A 83 -16.57 17.06 -3.21
C ARG A 83 -15.94 15.86 -2.51
N THR A 84 -16.62 14.72 -2.53
CA THR A 84 -16.13 13.47 -1.94
C THR A 84 -14.91 12.96 -2.72
N PHE A 85 -14.97 13.00 -4.05
CA PHE A 85 -13.84 12.62 -4.91
C PHE A 85 -12.63 13.52 -4.70
N VAL A 86 -12.80 14.84 -4.76
CA VAL A 86 -11.70 15.82 -4.61
C VAL A 86 -11.18 15.86 -3.16
N GLY A 87 -12.05 15.67 -2.16
CA GLY A 87 -11.69 15.61 -0.74
C GLY A 87 -11.00 14.31 -0.33
N PHE A 88 -10.94 13.31 -1.21
CA PHE A 88 -10.20 12.08 -0.96
C PHE A 88 -8.70 12.40 -0.95
N HIS A 89 -8.12 12.43 0.26
CA HIS A 89 -6.77 12.93 0.51
C HIS A 89 -5.69 12.37 -0.44
N PRO A 90 -5.70 11.08 -0.83
CA PRO A 90 -4.70 10.55 -1.76
C PRO A 90 -4.72 11.21 -3.15
N VAL A 91 -5.87 11.68 -3.65
CA VAL A 91 -6.00 12.19 -5.03
C VAL A 91 -5.19 13.47 -5.22
N GLY A 92 -5.40 14.46 -4.36
CA GLY A 92 -4.72 15.76 -4.47
C GLY A 92 -3.20 15.64 -4.36
N VAL A 93 -2.72 14.85 -3.39
CA VAL A 93 -1.29 14.65 -3.16
C VAL A 93 -0.63 13.95 -4.35
N VAL A 94 -1.27 12.91 -4.89
CA VAL A 94 -0.72 12.19 -6.06
C VAL A 94 -0.66 13.08 -7.29
N LEU A 95 -1.72 13.87 -7.58
CA LEU A 95 -1.72 14.75 -8.75
C LEU A 95 -0.63 15.83 -8.68
N VAL A 96 -0.47 16.47 -7.53
CA VAL A 96 0.56 17.50 -7.33
C VAL A 96 1.96 16.89 -7.37
N ALA A 97 2.16 15.73 -6.75
CA ALA A 97 3.44 15.02 -6.80
C ALA A 97 3.79 14.61 -8.23
N MET A 98 2.83 14.04 -8.97
CA MET A 98 3.03 13.63 -10.37
C MET A 98 3.34 14.80 -11.30
N LEU A 99 2.82 16.00 -11.03
CA LEU A 99 3.19 17.20 -11.77
C LEU A 99 4.67 17.55 -11.56
N GLY A 100 5.13 17.59 -10.30
CA GLY A 100 6.54 17.88 -9.98
C GLY A 100 7.50 16.81 -10.53
N ILE A 101 7.12 15.54 -10.40
CA ILE A 101 7.88 14.41 -10.94
C ILE A 101 7.90 14.44 -12.47
N GLY A 102 6.77 14.76 -13.10
CA GLY A 102 6.67 14.87 -14.56
C GLY A 102 7.66 15.90 -15.11
N VAL A 103 7.79 17.06 -14.45
CA VAL A 103 8.79 18.08 -14.79
C VAL A 103 10.22 17.57 -14.54
N ALA A 104 10.49 16.97 -13.37
CA ALA A 104 11.81 16.45 -13.03
C ALA A 104 12.28 15.31 -13.95
N GLU A 105 11.34 14.50 -14.44
CA GLU A 105 11.58 13.42 -15.39
C GLU A 105 11.83 13.98 -16.80
N HIS A 106 10.94 14.85 -17.29
CA HIS A 106 11.06 15.43 -18.65
C HIS A 106 12.31 16.31 -18.81
N THR A 107 12.75 16.97 -17.74
CA THR A 107 14.01 17.73 -17.73
C THR A 107 15.26 16.85 -17.63
N GLY A 108 15.09 15.53 -17.41
CA GLY A 108 16.17 14.58 -17.20
C GLY A 108 16.88 14.74 -15.84
N PHE A 109 16.34 15.56 -14.93
CA PHE A 109 16.91 15.80 -13.61
C PHE A 109 17.00 14.50 -12.80
N ILE A 110 15.95 13.67 -12.82
CA ILE A 110 15.94 12.38 -12.13
C ILE A 110 17.08 11.49 -12.66
N HIS A 111 17.21 11.34 -13.99
CA HIS A 111 18.30 10.56 -14.58
C HIS A 111 19.71 11.13 -14.30
N ALA A 112 19.87 12.44 -14.24
CA ALA A 112 21.15 13.08 -13.93
C ALA A 112 21.53 12.89 -12.45
N ALA A 113 20.58 13.11 -11.53
CA ALA A 113 20.75 12.91 -10.10
C ALA A 113 21.06 11.44 -9.76
N LEU A 114 20.36 10.50 -10.40
CA LEU A 114 20.63 9.07 -10.27
C LEU A 114 22.06 8.71 -10.73
N ARG A 115 22.49 9.20 -11.90
CA ARG A 115 23.86 8.96 -12.39
C ARG A 115 24.92 9.56 -11.47
N ALA A 116 24.69 10.76 -10.95
CA ALA A 116 25.60 11.40 -9.99
C ALA A 116 25.68 10.61 -8.67
N LEU A 117 24.54 10.14 -8.15
CA LEU A 117 24.50 9.33 -6.93
C LEU A 117 25.26 8.01 -7.12
N LEU A 118 25.03 7.31 -8.24
CA LEU A 118 25.73 6.05 -8.54
C LEU A 118 27.23 6.26 -8.76
N ALA A 119 27.65 7.42 -9.29
CA ALA A 119 29.07 7.74 -9.48
C ALA A 119 29.83 7.91 -8.16
N VAL A 120 29.17 8.33 -7.09
CA VAL A 120 29.78 8.58 -5.76
C VAL A 120 29.58 7.39 -4.81
N THR A 121 28.63 6.51 -5.10
CA THR A 121 28.35 5.34 -4.23
C THR A 121 29.45 4.27 -4.39
N ALA A 122 30.13 3.94 -3.29
CA ALA A 122 31.17 2.92 -3.30
C ALA A 122 30.61 1.54 -3.70
N ARG A 123 31.37 0.79 -4.52
CA ARG A 123 30.95 -0.51 -5.09
C ARG A 123 30.47 -1.54 -4.06
N THR A 124 30.99 -1.49 -2.83
CA THR A 124 30.57 -2.36 -1.73
C THR A 124 29.13 -2.12 -1.27
N TRP A 125 28.63 -0.87 -1.39
CA TRP A 125 27.26 -0.48 -1.06
C TRP A 125 26.26 -0.73 -2.20
N LEU A 126 26.75 -1.03 -3.40
CA LEU A 126 25.94 -1.39 -4.57
C LEU A 126 25.49 -2.86 -4.57
N THR A 127 25.72 -3.60 -3.47
CA THR A 127 25.15 -4.93 -3.32
C THR A 127 23.63 -4.80 -3.21
N PRO A 128 22.84 -5.57 -3.98
CA PRO A 128 21.40 -5.31 -4.02
C PRO A 128 20.72 -5.48 -2.65
N MET A 129 21.23 -6.36 -1.78
CA MET A 129 20.79 -6.48 -0.39
C MET A 129 20.87 -5.17 0.40
N VAL A 130 21.98 -4.43 0.27
CA VAL A 130 22.18 -3.16 0.98
C VAL A 130 21.25 -2.08 0.44
N ILE A 131 21.04 -2.06 -0.88
CA ILE A 131 20.11 -1.11 -1.51
C ILE A 131 18.66 -1.38 -1.06
N PHE A 132 18.26 -2.64 -0.92
CA PHE A 132 16.92 -2.99 -0.44
C PHE A 132 16.68 -2.60 1.01
N VAL A 133 17.64 -2.86 1.89
CA VAL A 133 17.58 -2.37 3.27
C VAL A 133 17.50 -0.84 3.27
N GLY A 134 18.27 -0.17 2.41
CA GLY A 134 18.22 1.29 2.24
C GLY A 134 16.83 1.80 1.85
N ILE A 135 16.15 1.16 0.89
CA ILE A 135 14.79 1.54 0.47
C ILE A 135 13.77 1.31 1.58
N ILE A 136 13.87 0.18 2.29
CA ILE A 136 12.99 -0.12 3.43
C ILE A 136 13.14 0.95 4.50
N LEU A 137 14.37 1.28 4.89
CA LEU A 137 14.65 2.29 5.91
C LEU A 137 14.24 3.70 5.47
N LEU A 138 14.51 4.07 4.21
CA LEU A 138 14.08 5.34 3.64
C LEU A 138 12.56 5.46 3.67
N THR A 139 11.86 4.43 3.23
CA THR A 139 10.38 4.42 3.22
C THR A 139 9.84 4.47 4.64
N ALA A 140 10.40 3.68 5.55
CA ALA A 140 10.02 3.68 6.97
C ALA A 140 10.24 5.04 7.64
N PHE A 141 11.30 5.76 7.27
CA PHE A 141 11.60 7.12 7.74
C PHE A 141 10.66 8.18 7.16
N LEU A 142 10.31 8.07 5.87
CA LEU A 142 9.38 9.01 5.21
C LEU A 142 7.94 8.83 5.68
N ASN A 143 7.57 7.61 6.07
CA ASN A 143 6.20 7.24 6.35
C ASN A 143 5.53 8.03 7.51
N PRO A 144 6.21 8.38 8.62
CA PRO A 144 5.69 9.31 9.60
C PRO A 144 5.20 10.65 9.06
N PHE A 145 5.80 11.16 7.99
CA PHE A 145 5.47 12.46 7.39
C PHE A 145 4.37 12.36 6.32
N VAL A 146 4.33 11.23 5.60
CA VAL A 146 3.37 11.00 4.51
C VAL A 146 2.66 9.66 4.76
N GLY A 147 1.54 9.69 5.49
CA GLY A 147 0.82 8.47 5.87
C GLY A 147 0.10 7.73 4.73
N SER A 148 0.07 8.29 3.51
CA SER A 148 -0.55 7.63 2.35
C SER A 148 0.46 6.75 1.61
N ALA A 149 0.14 5.46 1.49
CA ALA A 149 0.92 4.50 0.71
C ALA A 149 0.94 4.85 -0.79
N SER A 150 -0.16 5.33 -1.34
CA SER A 150 -0.21 5.68 -2.77
C SER A 150 0.59 6.95 -3.07
N ALA A 151 0.55 7.95 -2.17
CA ALA A 151 1.30 9.19 -2.35
C ALA A 151 2.82 8.98 -2.30
N LYS A 152 3.30 8.21 -1.31
CA LYS A 152 4.73 7.88 -1.20
C LYS A 152 5.21 7.05 -2.38
N TRP A 153 4.43 6.04 -2.80
CA TRP A 153 4.81 5.22 -3.95
C TRP A 153 4.83 6.02 -5.24
N ALA A 154 3.88 6.93 -5.45
CA ALA A 154 3.89 7.83 -6.61
C ALA A 154 5.17 8.68 -6.67
N LEU A 155 5.72 9.07 -5.51
CA LEU A 155 6.99 9.80 -5.43
C LEU A 155 8.22 8.92 -5.65
N LEU A 156 8.26 7.76 -4.99
CA LEU A 156 9.45 6.92 -4.95
C LEU A 156 9.60 6.03 -6.20
N ALA A 157 8.49 5.53 -6.76
CA ALA A 157 8.53 4.56 -7.85
C ALA A 157 9.24 5.09 -9.11
N PRO A 158 8.96 6.31 -9.61
CA PRO A 158 9.63 6.83 -10.81
C PRO A 158 11.14 7.02 -10.64
N ILE A 159 11.62 7.14 -9.41
CA ILE A 159 13.06 7.32 -9.11
C ILE A 159 13.72 5.95 -8.90
N PHE A 160 13.19 5.14 -7.97
CA PHE A 160 13.85 3.93 -7.53
C PHE A 160 13.64 2.75 -8.48
N VAL A 161 12.48 2.65 -9.14
CA VAL A 161 12.20 1.51 -10.04
C VAL A 161 13.13 1.54 -11.26
N PRO A 162 13.25 2.62 -12.05
CA PRO A 162 14.17 2.64 -13.18
C PRO A 162 15.64 2.51 -12.76
N MET A 163 16.01 3.08 -11.61
CA MET A 163 17.37 2.96 -11.06
C MET A 163 17.74 1.50 -10.78
N LEU A 164 16.85 0.75 -10.12
CA LEU A 164 17.12 -0.65 -9.79
C LEU A 164 17.03 -1.57 -11.00
N MET A 165 16.18 -1.25 -11.97
CA MET A 165 16.14 -1.95 -13.26
C MET A 165 17.46 -1.79 -14.02
N GLN A 166 18.12 -0.64 -13.95
CA GLN A 166 19.47 -0.46 -14.52
C GLN A 166 20.55 -1.32 -13.84
N LEU A 167 20.34 -1.70 -12.58
CA LEU A 167 21.19 -2.64 -11.84
C LEU A 167 20.80 -4.11 -12.06
N GLY A 168 19.89 -4.38 -12.99
CA GLY A 168 19.42 -5.72 -13.32
C GLY A 168 18.40 -6.28 -12.33
N ILE A 169 17.71 -5.43 -11.56
CA ILE A 169 16.77 -5.85 -10.52
C ILE A 169 15.33 -5.57 -10.96
N ALA A 170 14.44 -6.53 -10.73
CA ALA A 170 13.05 -6.40 -11.10
C ALA A 170 12.28 -5.33 -10.27
N PRO A 171 11.27 -4.68 -10.88
CA PRO A 171 10.41 -3.71 -10.19
C PRO A 171 9.66 -4.33 -8.99
N ASP A 172 9.33 -5.61 -9.07
CA ASP A 172 8.65 -6.38 -8.03
C ASP A 172 9.36 -6.32 -6.67
N LEU A 173 10.68 -6.49 -6.68
CA LEU A 173 11.50 -6.50 -5.47
C LEU A 173 11.59 -5.10 -4.86
N THR A 174 11.62 -4.06 -5.72
CA THR A 174 11.54 -2.65 -5.31
C THR A 174 10.21 -2.35 -4.62
N GLN A 175 9.11 -2.83 -5.21
CA GLN A 175 7.78 -2.66 -4.64
C GLN A 175 7.62 -3.43 -3.32
N ALA A 176 8.16 -4.65 -3.23
CA ALA A 176 8.15 -5.43 -1.99
C ALA A 176 8.88 -4.71 -0.86
N ALA A 177 10.09 -4.21 -1.11
CA ALA A 177 10.87 -3.42 -0.15
C ALA A 177 10.13 -2.15 0.29
N TYR A 178 9.52 -1.43 -0.66
CA TYR A 178 8.68 -0.27 -0.35
C TYR A 178 7.53 -0.62 0.60
N ARG A 179 6.78 -1.71 0.33
CA ARG A 179 5.63 -2.11 1.15
C ARG A 179 6.03 -2.48 2.58
N ILE A 180 7.21 -3.05 2.78
CA ILE A 180 7.75 -3.34 4.12
C ILE A 180 7.98 -2.04 4.90
N GLY A 181 8.67 -1.07 4.29
CA GLY A 181 8.93 0.20 4.95
C GLY A 181 7.65 1.00 5.23
N ASP A 182 6.72 1.05 4.27
CA ASP A 182 5.43 1.74 4.41
C ASP A 182 4.58 1.14 5.54
N SER A 183 4.50 -0.19 5.63
CA SER A 183 3.67 -0.84 6.64
C SER A 183 4.25 -0.77 8.05
N SER A 184 5.58 -0.93 8.19
CA SER A 184 6.23 -1.12 9.49
C SER A 184 6.05 0.07 10.44
N THR A 185 6.09 1.31 9.92
CA THR A 185 6.00 2.52 10.74
C THR A 185 4.62 3.21 10.69
N ASN A 186 3.62 2.60 10.05
CA ASN A 186 2.26 3.16 10.00
C ASN A 186 1.62 3.26 11.39
N ILE A 187 1.97 2.37 12.30
CA ILE A 187 1.40 2.32 13.66
C ILE A 187 1.96 3.40 14.60
N ILE A 188 3.05 4.06 14.24
CA ILE A 188 3.67 5.12 15.06
C ILE A 188 3.40 6.53 14.55
N THR A 189 2.71 6.70 13.40
CA THR A 189 2.44 8.02 12.82
C THR A 189 1.13 8.63 13.33
N PRO A 190 1.18 9.78 14.02
CA PRO A 190 -0.02 10.53 14.39
C PRO A 190 -0.77 11.10 13.19
N LEU A 191 -0.12 11.19 12.01
CA LEU A 191 -0.69 11.74 10.78
C LEU A 191 -1.55 10.73 10.03
N MET A 192 -1.57 9.46 10.44
CA MET A 192 -2.47 8.47 9.84
C MET A 192 -3.92 8.78 10.23
N PRO A 193 -4.89 8.79 9.28
CA PRO A 193 -6.29 9.16 9.53
C PRO A 193 -6.98 8.36 10.66
N TYR A 194 -6.55 7.11 10.90
CA TYR A 194 -7.12 6.24 11.93
C TYR A 194 -6.46 6.41 13.30
N PHE A 195 -5.33 7.11 13.41
CA PHE A 195 -4.59 7.21 14.67
C PHE A 195 -5.38 7.88 15.81
N PRO A 196 -6.12 9.00 15.59
CA PRO A 196 -6.96 9.58 16.64
C PRO A 196 -8.07 8.64 17.13
N LEU A 197 -8.62 7.81 16.25
CA LEU A 197 -9.62 6.80 16.63
C LEU A 197 -9.02 5.76 17.58
N VAL A 198 -7.79 5.30 17.32
CA VAL A 198 -7.08 4.38 18.21
C VAL A 198 -6.84 4.99 19.59
N VAL A 199 -6.40 6.25 19.64
CA VAL A 199 -6.23 6.99 20.91
C VAL A 199 -7.54 7.02 21.71
N VAL A 200 -8.67 7.32 21.05
CA VAL A 200 -9.99 7.33 21.70
C VAL A 200 -10.38 5.95 22.24
N PHE A 201 -10.08 4.87 21.51
CA PHE A 201 -10.31 3.52 22.01
C PHE A 201 -9.43 3.18 23.22
N CYS A 202 -8.17 3.60 23.24
CA CYS A 202 -7.32 3.44 24.42
C CYS A 202 -7.85 4.25 25.62
N GLN A 203 -8.34 5.47 25.38
CA GLN A 203 -8.95 6.33 26.41
C GLN A 203 -10.24 5.76 27.04
N ARG A 204 -10.84 4.74 26.42
CA ARG A 204 -11.93 3.99 27.03
C ARG A 204 -11.46 3.23 28.29
N TYR A 205 -10.24 2.71 28.26
CA TYR A 205 -9.66 1.89 29.33
C TYR A 205 -8.69 2.70 30.21
N VAL A 206 -7.92 3.61 29.61
CA VAL A 206 -6.90 4.41 30.32
C VAL A 206 -7.08 5.89 29.96
N LYS A 207 -7.73 6.64 30.85
CA LYS A 207 -8.15 8.03 30.59
C LYS A 207 -7.01 9.00 30.29
N ASN A 208 -5.81 8.73 30.79
CA ASN A 208 -4.62 9.56 30.60
C ASN A 208 -3.84 9.25 29.31
N THR A 209 -4.33 8.34 28.46
CA THR A 209 -3.65 8.02 27.20
C THR A 209 -3.75 9.18 26.21
N GLY A 210 -2.59 9.65 25.74
CA GLY A 210 -2.48 10.64 24.67
C GLY A 210 -1.81 10.08 23.41
N ILE A 211 -1.62 10.95 22.41
CA ILE A 211 -0.97 10.62 21.13
C ILE A 211 0.43 10.03 21.37
N GLY A 212 1.25 10.73 22.16
CA GLY A 212 2.61 10.27 22.49
C GLY A 212 2.64 8.95 23.24
N THR A 213 1.66 8.69 24.11
CA THR A 213 1.54 7.42 24.85
C THR A 213 1.30 6.26 23.89
N VAL A 214 0.38 6.42 22.93
CA VAL A 214 0.11 5.38 21.92
C VAL A 214 1.31 5.20 21.00
N THR A 215 1.92 6.28 20.52
CA THR A 215 3.14 6.20 19.68
C THR A 215 4.27 5.47 20.40
N ALA A 216 4.56 5.82 21.65
CA ALA A 216 5.61 5.17 22.44
C ALA A 216 5.30 3.69 22.70
N MET A 217 4.03 3.35 22.95
CA MET A 217 3.59 1.97 23.14
C MET A 217 3.71 1.14 21.85
N MET A 218 3.49 1.75 20.68
CA MET A 218 3.57 1.08 19.38
C MET A 218 5.00 1.04 18.81
N LEU A 219 5.93 1.86 19.31
CA LEU A 219 7.30 1.95 18.80
C LEU A 219 8.06 0.61 18.82
N PRO A 220 8.02 -0.22 19.89
CA PRO A 220 8.66 -1.53 19.87
C PRO A 220 8.11 -2.44 18.77
N TYR A 221 6.79 -2.41 18.54
CA TYR A 221 6.16 -3.20 17.47
C TYR A 221 6.63 -2.75 16.09
N ALA A 222 6.73 -1.44 15.86
CA ALA A 222 7.18 -0.90 14.58
C ALA A 222 8.62 -1.32 14.26
N LEU A 223 9.50 -1.30 15.27
CA LEU A 223 10.89 -1.75 15.12
C LEU A 223 10.98 -3.26 14.88
N VAL A 224 10.20 -4.07 15.61
CA VAL A 224 10.15 -5.52 15.42
C VAL A 224 9.62 -5.85 14.02
N PHE A 225 8.53 -5.23 13.58
CA PHE A 225 8.02 -5.42 12.22
C PHE A 225 9.07 -5.03 11.18
N LEU A 226 9.72 -3.87 11.32
CA LEU A 226 10.74 -3.41 10.39
C LEU A 226 11.87 -4.43 10.25
N ILE A 227 12.39 -4.94 11.37
CA ILE A 227 13.51 -5.90 11.37
C ILE A 227 13.04 -7.26 10.82
N VAL A 228 11.94 -7.79 11.34
CA VAL A 228 11.46 -9.13 10.98
C VAL A 228 10.99 -9.18 9.53
N TRP A 229 10.26 -8.19 9.03
CA TRP A 229 9.85 -8.17 7.62
C TRP A 229 11.04 -7.96 6.69
N SER A 230 12.02 -7.13 7.06
CA SER A 230 13.24 -6.96 6.26
C SER A 230 14.02 -8.27 6.18
N ALA A 231 14.24 -8.94 7.32
CA ALA A 231 14.90 -10.24 7.37
C ALA A 231 14.12 -11.29 6.59
N PHE A 232 12.80 -11.29 6.69
CA PHE A 232 11.93 -12.17 5.91
C PHE A 232 12.12 -11.94 4.41
N LEU A 233 12.10 -10.71 3.92
CA LEU A 233 12.31 -10.43 2.49
C LEU A 233 13.70 -10.89 2.02
N LEU A 234 14.74 -10.60 2.79
CA LEU A 234 16.11 -11.01 2.44
C LEU A 234 16.26 -12.53 2.42
N LEU A 235 15.64 -13.24 3.38
CA LEU A 235 15.62 -14.70 3.41
C LEU A 235 14.80 -15.27 2.24
N TYR A 236 13.61 -14.73 2.00
CA TYR A 236 12.72 -15.16 0.94
C TYR A 236 13.37 -15.00 -0.45
N TRP A 237 14.04 -13.87 -0.65
CA TRP A 237 14.82 -13.60 -1.85
C TRP A 237 16.06 -14.49 -1.94
N GLY A 238 16.78 -14.70 -0.82
CA GLY A 238 17.92 -15.61 -0.76
C GLY A 238 17.58 -17.07 -1.05
N LEU A 239 16.35 -17.50 -0.76
CA LEU A 239 15.81 -18.82 -1.10
C LEU A 239 15.33 -18.92 -2.55
N GLY A 240 15.32 -17.82 -3.31
CA GLY A 240 14.89 -17.79 -4.71
C GLY A 240 13.40 -18.07 -4.92
N LEU A 241 12.57 -17.92 -3.88
CA LEU A 241 11.12 -18.17 -3.97
C LEU A 241 10.43 -17.04 -4.74
N PRO A 242 9.58 -17.27 -5.75
CA PRO A 242 8.98 -16.18 -6.53
C PRO A 242 8.07 -15.30 -5.67
N LEU A 243 8.23 -13.97 -5.74
CA LEU A 243 7.35 -13.02 -5.00
C LEU A 243 5.89 -13.03 -5.49
N GLY A 244 5.66 -13.55 -6.69
CA GLY A 244 4.36 -13.64 -7.34
C GLY A 244 4.41 -14.54 -8.58
N GLN A 245 3.25 -14.95 -9.06
CA GLN A 245 3.13 -15.68 -10.32
C GLN A 245 3.43 -14.68 -11.44
N GLN A 246 4.59 -14.78 -12.11
CA GLN A 246 5.24 -13.82 -13.04
C GLN A 246 6.24 -12.83 -12.44
N SER A 247 6.55 -12.96 -11.14
CA SER A 247 7.60 -12.12 -10.54
C SER A 247 8.99 -12.67 -10.89
N ALA A 248 9.81 -11.82 -11.50
CA ALA A 248 11.24 -12.08 -11.64
C ALA A 248 12.00 -11.34 -10.52
N TYR A 249 13.16 -11.86 -10.13
CA TYR A 249 14.09 -11.11 -9.27
C TYR A 249 15.08 -10.28 -10.06
N THR A 250 15.40 -10.74 -11.27
CA THR A 250 16.33 -10.10 -12.18
C THR A 250 15.57 -9.48 -13.34
N TYR A 251 15.95 -8.26 -13.69
CA TYR A 251 15.51 -7.58 -14.89
C TYR A 251 16.62 -7.66 -15.94
N SER A 252 16.29 -8.15 -17.13
CA SER A 252 17.12 -7.99 -18.32
C SER A 252 16.36 -7.09 -19.28
N PRO A 253 16.95 -5.99 -19.79
CA PRO A 253 16.31 -5.23 -20.85
C PRO A 253 16.09 -6.17 -22.04
N ASP A 254 14.89 -6.17 -22.62
CA ASP A 254 14.65 -6.87 -23.88
C ASP A 254 15.66 -6.36 -24.93
N PRO A 255 16.33 -7.24 -25.69
CA PRO A 255 17.18 -6.81 -26.78
C PRO A 255 16.29 -6.08 -27.80
N ALA A 256 16.61 -4.81 -28.04
CA ALA A 256 15.98 -3.98 -29.05
C ALA A 256 16.13 -4.58 -30.47
#